data_AF-A0A9P5R9K2-F1
#
_entry.id   AF-A0A9P5R9K2-F1
#
_cell.length_a   1.000
_cell.length_b   1.000
_cell.length_c   1.000
_cell.angle_alpha   90.00
_cell.angle_beta   90.00
_cell.angle_gamma   90.00
#
_symmetry.space_group_name_H-M   'P 1'
#
loop_
_entity.id
_entity.type
_entity.pdbx_description
1 polymer ?
#
loop_
_entity_poly.entity_id
_entity_poly.type
_entity_poly.pdbx_seq_one_letter_code
_entity_poly.pdbx_strand_id
1 'polypeptide(L)'
;MASYYDDHSLEDPFKARKKTNPYGGTSFNPDLSHFMPREETESTSSSPSSRSPSASGPGVADFRRLAEMFGGFRAREEPLGDEVHQEFLDNLITQLMDEAGASGKHGPPPAAKSFIRDLPFVPQKDLKRDEACIICNENFQENESKAGVTKLPCKHHFDRDCIVPWLELHNNCPACRAEVPSDDPEWNRKKREAELAKYAAEAEIDQDWMYS
;
A
#
# COMPACT_ATOMS: atom_id res chain seq x y z
N MET A 1 -0.20 40.22 -4.13
CA MET A 1 -1.10 39.61 -3.14
C MET A 1 -0.25 39.20 -1.96
N ALA A 2 -0.50 39.73 -0.77
CA ALA A 2 0.15 39.25 0.45
C ALA A 2 -0.29 37.79 0.70
N SER A 3 0.58 36.96 1.25
CA SER A 3 0.20 35.57 1.54
C SER A 3 -0.78 35.53 2.71
N TYR A 4 -1.62 34.50 2.76
CA TYR A 4 -2.56 34.26 3.88
C TYR A 4 -1.87 34.33 5.25
N TYR A 5 -0.60 33.95 5.33
CA TYR A 5 0.20 33.98 6.55
C TYR A 5 0.62 35.41 6.95
N ASP A 6 0.85 36.30 5.98
CA ASP A 6 1.18 37.71 6.23
C ASP A 6 -0.01 38.48 6.81
N ASP A 7 -1.23 38.19 6.31
CA ASP A 7 -2.46 38.86 6.77
C ASP A 7 -2.86 38.44 8.20
N HIS A 8 -2.50 37.21 8.58
CA HIS A 8 -2.83 36.62 9.87
C HIS A 8 -1.68 36.60 10.89
N SER A 9 -0.54 37.23 10.59
CA SER A 9 0.65 37.26 11.47
C SER A 9 1.07 35.85 11.96
N LEU A 10 0.91 34.84 11.10
CA LEU A 10 1.31 33.46 11.39
C LEU A 10 2.66 33.17 10.73
N GLU A 11 3.50 32.36 11.38
CA GLU A 11 4.78 31.95 10.80
C GLU A 11 4.57 30.95 9.65
N ASP A 12 5.22 31.19 8.51
CA ASP A 12 5.15 30.32 7.32
C ASP A 12 6.02 29.06 7.53
N PRO A 13 5.42 27.86 7.64
CA PRO A 13 6.13 26.62 7.93
C PRO A 13 7.04 26.16 6.78
N PHE A 14 6.87 26.69 5.56
CA PHE A 14 7.69 26.34 4.39
C PHE A 14 8.89 27.26 4.20
N LYS A 15 8.91 28.43 4.86
CA LYS A 15 10.02 29.39 4.80
C LYS A 15 11.12 29.10 5.83
N ALA A 16 10.80 28.37 6.91
CA ALA A 16 11.69 28.19 8.06
C ALA A 16 12.77 27.09 7.92
N ARG A 17 12.87 26.36 6.79
CA ARG A 17 13.87 25.29 6.62
C ARG A 17 15.02 25.65 5.69
N LYS A 18 15.89 26.55 6.14
CA LYS A 18 17.30 26.60 5.72
C LYS A 18 18.19 26.82 6.92
N LYS A 19 18.39 25.78 7.72
CA LYS A 19 19.50 25.67 8.66
C LYS A 19 20.15 24.30 8.43
N THR A 20 21.24 24.31 7.68
CA THR A 20 22.16 23.19 7.56
C THR A 20 22.86 22.99 8.91
N ASN A 21 22.72 21.83 9.53
CA ASN A 21 23.52 21.43 10.70
C ASN A 21 24.79 20.70 10.19
N PRO A 22 25.99 20.93 10.76
CA PRO A 22 27.25 20.43 10.21
C PRO A 22 27.59 18.98 10.58
N TYR A 23 26.69 18.23 11.22
CA TYR A 23 26.88 16.82 11.53
C TYR A 23 25.64 16.05 11.06
N GLY A 24 25.88 15.09 10.16
CA GLY A 24 24.86 14.35 9.41
C GLY A 24 23.88 13.55 10.27
N GLY A 25 22.63 13.52 9.81
CA GLY A 25 21.54 12.73 10.37
C GLY A 25 20.20 13.42 10.18
N THR A 26 19.49 13.12 9.09
CA THR A 26 18.09 13.53 8.92
C THR A 26 17.17 12.48 9.55
N SER A 27 17.00 12.51 10.87
CA SER A 27 15.80 11.93 11.48
C SER A 27 14.83 13.08 11.76
N PHE A 28 13.92 13.29 10.84
CA PHE A 28 12.75 14.12 11.10
C PHE A 28 11.82 13.30 12.00
N ASN A 29 12.10 13.26 13.30
CA ASN A 29 11.13 12.74 14.27
C ASN A 29 10.20 13.90 14.64
N PRO A 30 8.97 13.97 14.10
CA PRO A 30 7.99 14.92 14.59
C PRO A 30 7.69 14.61 16.06
N ASP A 31 7.69 15.63 16.90
CA ASP A 31 7.35 15.50 18.31
C ASP A 31 5.86 15.17 18.45
N LEU A 32 5.56 13.91 18.73
CA LEU A 32 4.20 13.39 18.94
C LEU A 32 3.79 13.40 20.42
N SER A 33 4.51 14.11 21.28
CA SER A 33 4.13 14.27 22.70
C SER A 33 2.77 14.95 22.90
N HIS A 34 2.22 15.56 21.84
CA HIS A 34 0.85 16.09 21.82
C HIS A 34 -0.22 15.06 21.41
N PHE A 35 0.15 14.00 20.68
CA PHE A 35 -0.80 12.97 20.19
C PHE A 35 -0.90 11.75 21.12
N MET A 36 0.05 11.59 22.03
CA MET A 36 0.01 10.59 23.10
C MET A 36 -0.29 11.32 24.41
N PRO A 37 -1.54 11.31 24.93
CA PRO A 37 -1.82 11.85 26.26
C PRO A 37 -0.95 11.11 27.26
N ARG A 38 -0.12 11.86 28.00
CA ARG A 38 0.55 11.32 29.19
C ARG A 38 -0.56 10.94 30.17
N GLU A 39 -0.55 9.68 30.61
CA GLU A 39 -1.39 9.22 31.71
C GLU A 39 -1.02 10.02 32.97
N GLU A 40 -1.78 11.09 33.23
CA GLU A 40 -1.91 11.62 34.58
C GLU A 40 -2.95 10.75 35.27
N THR A 41 -2.44 9.93 36.16
CA THR A 41 -3.21 9.22 37.17
C THR A 41 -4.06 10.23 37.92
N GLU A 42 -5.36 10.32 37.62
CA GLU A 42 -6.37 10.73 38.60
C GLU A 42 -7.78 10.40 38.11
N SER A 43 -8.38 9.46 38.82
CA SER A 43 -9.75 8.99 38.74
C SER A 43 -10.79 10.10 38.84
N THR A 44 -11.64 10.31 37.82
CA THR A 44 -13.05 10.70 37.99
C THR A 44 -13.92 10.31 36.78
N SER A 45 -15.12 9.84 37.08
CA SER A 45 -16.20 9.41 36.19
C SER A 45 -16.78 10.52 35.31
N SER A 46 -17.24 10.20 34.09
CA SER A 46 -18.63 10.42 33.56
C SER A 46 -18.70 10.34 32.02
N SER A 47 -19.62 9.55 31.47
CA SER A 47 -20.10 9.65 30.08
C SER A 47 -21.11 10.80 29.92
N PRO A 48 -21.41 11.31 28.69
CA PRO A 48 -22.59 10.78 27.98
C PRO A 48 -22.56 10.79 26.42
N SER A 49 -23.27 9.79 25.88
CA SER A 49 -24.07 9.66 24.64
C SER A 49 -24.02 10.59 23.41
N SER A 50 -23.89 9.91 22.26
CA SER A 50 -24.77 9.90 21.06
C SER A 50 -24.62 10.92 19.91
N ARG A 51 -24.27 10.43 18.71
CA ARG A 51 -25.16 10.24 17.51
C ARG A 51 -24.34 9.78 16.27
N SER A 52 -24.89 8.83 15.51
CA SER A 52 -24.30 8.10 14.34
C SER A 52 -24.71 8.71 12.98
N PRO A 53 -24.55 8.06 11.79
CA PRO A 53 -23.57 7.08 11.27
C PRO A 53 -23.02 7.46 9.86
N SER A 54 -21.95 6.80 9.39
CA SER A 54 -21.80 6.25 8.01
C SER A 54 -20.34 5.94 7.72
N ALA A 55 -20.01 4.64 7.59
CA ALA A 55 -18.99 4.13 6.67
C ALA A 55 -18.88 2.61 6.90
N SER A 56 -19.21 1.86 5.86
CA SER A 56 -18.98 0.43 5.72
C SER A 56 -17.48 0.11 5.81
N GLY A 57 -17.05 -0.24 7.02
CA GLY A 57 -15.80 -0.90 7.37
C GLY A 57 -16.07 -1.90 8.51
N PRO A 58 -15.13 -2.80 8.85
CA PRO A 58 -15.30 -3.68 10.01
C PRO A 58 -15.62 -2.81 11.22
N GLY A 59 -16.69 -3.14 11.93
CA GLY A 59 -17.23 -2.30 12.99
C GLY A 59 -16.20 -2.12 14.11
N VAL A 60 -16.35 -1.08 14.92
CA VAL A 60 -15.53 -0.91 16.14
C VAL A 60 -15.56 -2.14 17.06
N ALA A 61 -16.62 -2.96 16.93
CA ALA A 61 -16.74 -4.27 17.57
C ALA A 61 -15.74 -5.31 17.03
N ASP A 62 -15.43 -5.29 15.74
CA ASP A 62 -14.46 -6.20 15.11
C ASP A 62 -13.02 -5.85 15.50
N PHE A 63 -12.72 -4.55 15.55
CA PHE A 63 -11.45 -4.06 16.10
C PHE A 63 -11.33 -4.36 17.60
N ARG A 64 -12.41 -4.21 18.37
CA ARG A 64 -12.44 -4.54 19.80
C ARG A 64 -12.28 -6.03 20.04
N ARG A 65 -12.87 -6.89 19.21
CA ARG A 65 -12.75 -8.35 19.31
C ARG A 65 -11.33 -8.82 18.99
N LEU A 66 -10.69 -8.22 17.98
CA LEU A 66 -9.28 -8.47 17.69
C LEU A 66 -8.36 -7.93 18.80
N ALA A 67 -8.67 -6.75 19.35
CA ALA A 67 -7.93 -6.16 20.47
C ALA A 67 -8.10 -6.92 21.79
N GLU A 68 -9.27 -7.52 22.04
CA GLU A 68 -9.51 -8.43 23.17
C GLU A 68 -8.74 -9.75 22.98
N MET A 69 -8.62 -10.24 21.74
CA MET A 69 -7.81 -11.42 21.40
C MET A 69 -6.30 -11.15 21.58
N PHE A 70 -5.80 -9.98 21.15
CA PHE A 70 -4.44 -9.50 21.41
C PHE A 70 -4.21 -9.07 22.87
N GLY A 71 -5.26 -8.67 23.59
CA GLY A 71 -5.22 -8.32 25.01
C GLY A 71 -5.09 -9.57 25.89
N GLY A 72 -5.76 -10.65 25.52
CA GLY A 72 -5.57 -11.98 26.13
C GLY A 72 -4.15 -12.53 25.95
N PHE A 73 -3.45 -12.12 24.89
CA PHE A 73 -2.04 -12.47 24.62
C PHE A 73 -1.07 -11.78 25.59
N ARG A 74 -1.33 -10.52 26.00
CA ARG A 74 -0.46 -9.78 26.95
C ARG A 74 -0.70 -10.14 28.41
N ALA A 75 -1.87 -10.66 28.77
CA ALA A 75 -2.22 -10.94 30.16
C ALA A 75 -1.77 -12.32 30.67
N ARG A 76 -1.12 -13.15 29.83
CA ARG A 76 -0.64 -14.49 30.18
C ARG A 76 0.88 -14.62 30.00
N GLU A 77 1.63 -13.67 30.55
CA GLU A 77 3.06 -13.88 30.83
C GLU A 77 3.20 -14.85 32.01
N GLU A 78 3.05 -16.14 31.72
CA GLU A 78 3.64 -17.25 32.47
C GLU A 78 4.62 -17.95 31.52
N PRO A 79 5.83 -18.32 31.97
CA PRO A 79 6.93 -18.65 31.07
C PRO A 79 6.73 -20.06 30.52
N LEU A 80 6.01 -20.19 29.40
CA LEU A 80 5.81 -21.46 28.73
C LEU A 80 6.29 -21.39 27.28
N GLY A 81 7.42 -22.07 27.08
CA GLY A 81 8.11 -22.54 25.87
C GLY A 81 7.60 -22.15 24.48
N ASP A 82 8.58 -21.88 23.62
CA ASP A 82 8.45 -21.61 22.18
C ASP A 82 7.50 -22.56 21.41
N GLU A 83 7.26 -23.78 21.91
CA GLU A 83 6.31 -24.76 21.34
C GLU A 83 4.84 -24.29 21.37
N VAL A 84 4.36 -23.68 22.47
CA VAL A 84 2.94 -23.24 22.56
C VAL A 84 2.69 -22.04 21.65
N HIS A 85 3.71 -21.21 21.43
CA HIS A 85 3.64 -20.09 20.50
C HIS A 85 3.62 -20.57 19.03
N GLN A 86 4.37 -21.63 18.70
CA GLN A 86 4.35 -22.21 17.36
C GLN A 86 2.99 -22.83 17.02
N GLU A 87 2.38 -23.61 17.92
CA GLU A 87 1.05 -24.18 17.69
C GLU A 87 -0.03 -23.11 17.46
N PHE A 88 0.07 -21.98 18.16
CA PHE A 88 -0.83 -20.85 17.96
C PHE A 88 -0.65 -20.20 16.60
N LEU A 89 0.60 -19.96 16.19
CA LEU A 89 0.91 -19.41 14.88
C LEU A 89 0.45 -20.34 13.75
N ASP A 90 0.62 -21.65 13.89
CA ASP A 90 0.20 -22.63 12.89
C ASP A 90 -1.33 -22.68 12.75
N ASN A 91 -2.06 -22.58 13.86
CA ASN A 91 -3.53 -22.48 13.84
C ASN A 91 -4.01 -21.17 13.18
N LEU A 92 -3.33 -20.04 13.44
CA LEU A 92 -3.63 -18.77 12.80
C LEU A 92 -3.34 -18.82 11.29
N ILE A 93 -2.22 -19.40 10.87
CA ILE A 93 -1.86 -19.59 9.46
C ILE A 93 -2.93 -20.45 8.75
N THR A 94 -3.32 -21.56 9.37
CA THR A 94 -4.32 -22.48 8.79
C THR A 94 -5.67 -21.78 8.61
N GLN A 95 -6.13 -21.04 9.61
CA GLN A 95 -7.40 -20.30 9.52
C GLN A 95 -7.35 -19.21 8.45
N LEU A 96 -6.24 -18.47 8.33
CA LEU A 96 -6.07 -17.47 7.28
C LEU A 96 -5.98 -18.09 5.88
N MET A 97 -5.34 -19.26 5.75
CA MET A 97 -5.28 -20.02 4.49
C MET A 97 -6.66 -20.54 4.09
N ASP A 98 -7.45 -21.04 5.03
CA ASP A 98 -8.83 -21.50 4.79
C ASP A 98 -9.76 -20.33 4.44
N GLU A 99 -9.62 -19.18 5.10
CA GLU A 99 -10.37 -17.96 4.77
C GLU A 99 -9.97 -17.40 3.39
N ALA A 100 -8.68 -17.43 3.04
CA ALA A 100 -8.19 -17.05 1.72
C ALA A 100 -8.63 -18.05 0.63
N GLY A 101 -8.69 -19.34 0.95
CA GLY A 101 -9.14 -20.41 0.06
C GLY A 101 -10.66 -20.43 -0.15
N ALA A 102 -11.44 -20.17 0.88
CA ALA A 102 -12.91 -20.10 0.82
C ALA A 102 -13.41 -18.80 0.18
N SER A 103 -12.67 -17.71 0.35
CA SER A 103 -12.93 -16.45 -0.34
C SER A 103 -12.23 -16.46 -1.69
N GLY A 104 -12.61 -17.36 -2.62
CA GLY A 104 -12.02 -17.62 -3.96
C GLY A 104 -11.19 -16.52 -4.62
N LYS A 105 -10.04 -16.20 -4.03
CA LYS A 105 -9.16 -15.09 -4.36
C LYS A 105 -7.77 -15.68 -4.47
N HIS A 106 -7.56 -16.41 -5.55
CA HIS A 106 -6.23 -16.36 -6.15
C HIS A 106 -5.88 -14.88 -6.31
N GLY A 107 -4.68 -14.49 -5.92
CA GLY A 107 -4.17 -13.14 -6.14
C GLY A 107 -4.29 -12.74 -7.62
N PRO A 108 -3.94 -11.49 -7.97
CA PRO A 108 -3.95 -11.05 -9.36
C PRO A 108 -3.25 -12.11 -10.23
N PRO A 109 -3.89 -12.59 -11.31
CA PRO A 109 -3.36 -13.70 -12.10
C PRO A 109 -1.99 -13.33 -12.68
N PRO A 110 -1.22 -14.30 -13.17
CA PRO A 110 0.02 -13.99 -13.87
C PRO A 110 -0.23 -13.12 -15.11
N ALA A 111 0.79 -12.38 -15.53
CA ALA A 111 0.71 -11.59 -16.75
C ALA A 111 0.61 -12.51 -17.98
N ALA A 112 0.06 -11.97 -19.07
CA ALA A 112 -0.05 -12.69 -20.34
C ALA A 112 1.34 -13.07 -20.85
N LYS A 113 1.53 -14.31 -21.29
CA LYS A 113 2.86 -14.78 -21.75
C LYS A 113 3.33 -14.03 -22.98
N SER A 114 2.39 -13.67 -23.86
CA SER A 114 2.63 -12.80 -25.02
C SER A 114 3.15 -11.44 -24.59
N PHE A 115 2.53 -10.84 -23.57
CA PHE A 115 2.95 -9.55 -23.03
C PHE A 115 4.37 -9.61 -22.45
N ILE A 116 4.72 -10.65 -21.70
CA ILE A 116 6.07 -10.84 -21.13
C ILE A 116 7.12 -10.96 -22.25
N ARG A 117 6.83 -11.75 -23.29
CA ARG A 117 7.74 -11.94 -24.44
C ARG A 117 7.95 -10.64 -25.20
N ASP A 118 6.89 -9.88 -25.41
CA ASP A 118 6.85 -8.70 -26.28
C ASP A 118 7.17 -7.39 -25.50
N LEU A 119 7.74 -7.52 -24.29
CA LEU A 119 8.20 -6.39 -23.49
C LEU A 119 9.22 -5.52 -24.26
N PRO A 120 9.04 -4.19 -24.30
CA PRO A 120 9.91 -3.32 -25.08
C PRO A 120 11.30 -3.25 -24.47
N PHE A 121 12.33 -3.35 -25.31
CA PHE A 121 13.71 -3.11 -24.91
C PHE A 121 14.00 -1.60 -24.89
N VAL A 122 14.59 -1.12 -23.80
CA VAL A 122 15.05 0.26 -23.65
C VAL A 122 16.58 0.25 -23.56
N PRO A 123 17.28 0.89 -24.49
CA PRO A 123 18.73 0.91 -24.45
C PRO A 123 19.20 1.80 -23.30
N GLN A 124 20.26 1.38 -22.59
CA GLN A 124 20.74 2.07 -21.38
C GLN A 124 21.07 3.56 -21.62
N LYS A 125 21.49 3.92 -22.83
CA LYS A 125 21.78 5.30 -23.26
C LYS A 125 20.58 6.26 -23.14
N ASP A 126 19.35 5.74 -23.20
CA ASP A 126 18.13 6.56 -23.13
C ASP A 126 17.66 6.74 -21.67
N LEU A 127 18.31 6.07 -20.71
CA LEU A 127 18.03 6.14 -19.28
C LEU A 127 18.96 7.15 -18.60
N LYS A 128 18.47 7.76 -17.52
CA LYS A 128 19.30 8.65 -16.69
C LYS A 128 20.32 7.84 -15.90
N ARG A 129 21.46 8.46 -15.56
CA ARG A 129 22.53 7.81 -14.77
C ARG A 129 22.08 7.38 -13.37
N ASP A 130 21.16 8.13 -12.79
CA ASP A 130 20.66 7.89 -11.43
C ASP A 130 19.44 6.94 -11.38
N GLU A 131 18.98 6.43 -12.54
CA GLU A 131 17.90 5.46 -12.56
C GLU A 131 18.43 4.05 -12.24
N ALA A 132 17.73 3.37 -11.34
CA ALA A 132 18.07 2.05 -10.83
C ALA A 132 16.85 1.13 -10.82
N CYS A 133 17.10 -0.18 -10.91
CA CYS A 133 16.06 -1.19 -10.82
C CYS A 133 15.62 -1.36 -9.37
N ILE A 134 14.33 -1.16 -9.05
CA ILE A 134 13.83 -1.27 -7.67
C ILE A 134 13.79 -2.72 -7.13
N ILE A 135 14.00 -3.72 -7.99
CA ILE A 135 13.96 -5.13 -7.60
C ILE A 135 15.33 -5.58 -7.07
N CYS A 136 16.41 -5.27 -7.80
CA CYS A 136 17.78 -5.62 -7.40
C CYS A 136 18.56 -4.45 -6.80
N ASN A 137 18.01 -3.23 -6.85
CA ASN A 137 18.59 -2.01 -6.32
C ASN A 137 19.93 -1.59 -6.97
N GLU A 138 20.13 -1.94 -8.24
CA GLU A 138 21.34 -1.63 -9.02
C GLU A 138 21.05 -0.59 -10.12
N ASN A 139 22.04 0.26 -10.42
CA ASN A 139 21.98 1.27 -11.46
C ASN A 139 21.97 0.65 -12.87
N PHE A 140 21.11 1.16 -13.75
CA PHE A 140 20.99 0.65 -15.12
C PHE A 140 22.21 0.93 -16.01
N GLN A 141 23.07 1.87 -15.64
CA GLN A 141 24.28 2.21 -16.41
C GLN A 141 25.51 1.41 -15.96
N GLU A 142 25.48 0.86 -14.75
CA GLU A 142 26.58 0.09 -14.17
C GLU A 142 26.42 -1.43 -14.43
N ASN A 143 25.24 -1.84 -14.89
CA ASN A 143 24.85 -3.23 -15.04
C ASN A 143 24.92 -3.76 -16.49
N GLU A 144 26.07 -3.62 -17.17
CA GLU A 144 26.29 -4.13 -18.54
C GLU A 144 26.07 -5.65 -18.70
N SER A 145 26.09 -6.41 -17.60
CA SER A 145 26.00 -7.87 -17.58
C SER A 145 24.58 -8.43 -17.72
N LYS A 146 23.52 -7.62 -17.67
CA LYS A 146 22.13 -8.08 -17.74
C LYS A 146 21.55 -8.02 -19.15
N ALA A 147 20.46 -8.76 -19.41
CA ALA A 147 19.78 -8.83 -20.71
C ALA A 147 19.11 -7.50 -21.18
N GLY A 148 19.40 -6.39 -20.50
CA GLY A 148 18.92 -5.05 -20.78
C GLY A 148 17.76 -4.59 -19.90
N VAL A 149 17.34 -3.36 -20.16
CA VAL A 149 16.25 -2.69 -19.42
C VAL A 149 14.98 -2.77 -20.26
N THR A 150 13.85 -2.93 -19.58
CA THR A 150 12.52 -2.87 -20.19
C THR A 150 11.63 -1.86 -19.49
N LYS A 151 10.52 -1.53 -20.14
CA LYS A 151 9.56 -0.52 -19.70
C LYS A 151 8.15 -1.08 -19.69
N LEU A 152 7.47 -0.97 -18.57
CA LEU A 152 6.05 -1.29 -18.46
C LEU A 152 5.16 -0.17 -19.06
N PRO A 153 3.89 -0.44 -19.40
CA PRO A 153 2.95 0.57 -19.92
C PRO A 153 2.71 1.73 -18.94
N CYS A 154 2.89 1.49 -17.63
CA CYS A 154 2.88 2.52 -16.59
C CYS A 154 4.15 3.39 -16.54
N LYS A 155 5.07 3.21 -17.49
CA LYS A 155 6.34 3.94 -17.69
C LYS A 155 7.45 3.66 -16.69
N HIS A 156 7.31 2.67 -15.82
CA HIS A 156 8.39 2.25 -14.92
C HIS A 156 9.40 1.35 -15.65
N HIS A 157 10.69 1.51 -15.31
CA HIS A 157 11.81 0.77 -15.87
C HIS A 157 12.29 -0.33 -14.91
N PHE A 158 12.69 -1.47 -15.46
CA PHE A 158 13.23 -2.60 -14.73
C PHE A 158 14.24 -3.36 -15.59
N ASP A 159 15.18 -4.06 -14.96
CA ASP A 159 15.97 -5.05 -15.67
C ASP A 159 15.05 -6.17 -16.15
N ARG A 160 15.23 -6.61 -17.41
CA ARG A 160 14.39 -7.65 -18.00
C ARG A 160 14.42 -8.94 -17.18
N ASP A 161 15.60 -9.32 -16.71
CA ASP A 161 15.82 -10.52 -15.90
C ASP A 161 15.18 -10.42 -14.51
N CYS A 162 14.94 -9.21 -14.01
CA CYS A 162 14.29 -8.99 -12.72
C CYS A 162 12.76 -8.96 -12.84
N ILE A 163 12.22 -8.33 -13.89
CA ILE A 163 10.77 -8.15 -14.02
C ILE A 163 10.06 -9.38 -14.62
N VAL A 164 10.74 -10.17 -15.45
CA VAL A 164 10.13 -11.36 -16.06
C VAL A 164 9.67 -12.38 -15.01
N PRO A 165 10.51 -12.82 -14.04
CA PRO A 165 10.05 -13.75 -13.00
C PRO A 165 8.89 -13.19 -12.18
N TRP A 166 8.87 -11.87 -11.92
CA TRP A 166 7.75 -11.24 -11.24
C TRP A 166 6.44 -11.35 -12.04
N LEU A 167 6.49 -11.05 -13.34
CA LEU A 167 5.32 -11.08 -14.21
C LEU A 167 4.75 -12.49 -14.46
N GLU A 168 5.59 -13.51 -14.32
CA GLU A 168 5.16 -14.91 -14.36
C GLU A 168 4.29 -15.31 -13.16
N LEU A 169 4.34 -14.57 -12.05
CA LEU A 169 3.54 -14.80 -10.86
C LEU A 169 2.44 -13.75 -10.68
N HIS A 170 2.66 -12.51 -11.14
CA HIS A 170 1.79 -11.37 -10.87
C HIS A 170 1.62 -10.48 -12.11
N ASN A 171 0.39 -10.10 -12.44
CA ASN A 171 0.13 -9.13 -13.52
C ASN A 171 0.19 -7.66 -13.07
N ASN A 172 1.00 -7.30 -12.08
CA ASN A 172 1.07 -5.91 -11.59
C ASN A 172 2.50 -5.36 -11.59
N CYS A 173 2.62 -4.05 -11.74
CA CYS A 173 3.89 -3.34 -11.62
C CYS A 173 4.36 -3.29 -10.15
N PRO A 174 5.59 -3.73 -9.82
CA PRO A 174 6.13 -3.63 -8.45
C PRO A 174 6.18 -2.20 -7.89
N ALA A 175 6.32 -1.19 -8.75
CA ALA A 175 6.47 0.21 -8.33
C ALA A 175 5.13 0.90 -8.03
N CYS A 176 4.11 0.67 -8.87
CA CYS A 176 2.85 1.43 -8.80
C CYS A 176 1.59 0.58 -8.76
N ARG A 177 1.73 -0.75 -8.76
CA ARG A 177 0.64 -1.74 -8.76
C ARG A 177 -0.30 -1.66 -9.97
N ALA A 178 0.04 -0.86 -10.99
CA ALA A 178 -0.71 -0.83 -12.25
C ALA A 178 -0.72 -2.22 -12.88
N GLU A 179 -1.92 -2.67 -13.26
CA GLU A 179 -2.11 -3.97 -13.87
C GLU A 179 -1.63 -3.99 -15.33
N VAL A 180 -1.13 -5.15 -15.75
CA VAL A 180 -0.82 -5.48 -17.13
C VAL A 180 -1.78 -6.56 -17.64
N PRO A 181 -1.90 -6.77 -18.97
CA PRO A 181 -2.76 -7.80 -19.52
C PRO A 181 -2.45 -9.19 -18.92
N SER A 182 -3.49 -9.99 -18.70
CA SER A 182 -3.40 -11.39 -18.24
C SER A 182 -4.11 -12.32 -19.23
N ASP A 183 -3.66 -13.57 -19.34
CA ASP A 183 -4.30 -14.61 -20.14
C ASP A 183 -5.47 -15.29 -19.41
N ASP A 184 -5.76 -14.91 -18.16
CA ASP A 184 -6.85 -15.50 -17.36
C ASP A 184 -8.23 -14.99 -17.84
N PRO A 185 -9.11 -15.87 -18.36
CA PRO A 185 -10.40 -15.47 -18.91
C PRO A 185 -11.40 -15.02 -17.84
N GLU A 186 -11.32 -15.58 -16.63
CA GLU A 186 -12.22 -15.22 -15.53
C GLU A 186 -11.88 -13.86 -14.97
N TRP A 187 -10.59 -13.58 -14.78
CA TRP A 187 -10.08 -12.27 -14.38
C TRP A 187 -10.51 -11.19 -15.38
N ASN A 188 -10.27 -11.43 -16.67
CA ASN A 188 -10.62 -10.48 -17.73
C ASN A 188 -12.14 -10.24 -17.82
N ARG A 189 -12.96 -11.28 -17.60
CA ARG A 189 -14.42 -11.15 -17.52
C ARG A 189 -14.83 -10.26 -16.35
N LYS A 190 -14.36 -10.58 -15.14
CA LYS A 190 -14.66 -9.82 -13.92
C LYS A 190 -14.22 -8.36 -14.02
N LYS A 191 -13.06 -8.11 -14.62
CA LYS A 191 -12.53 -6.76 -14.87
C LYS A 191 -13.47 -5.96 -15.78
N ARG A 192 -13.89 -6.53 -16.92
CA ARG A 192 -14.84 -5.87 -17.83
C ARG A 192 -16.19 -5.60 -17.17
N GLU A 193 -16.71 -6.55 -16.39
CA GLU A 193 -17.96 -6.37 -15.64
C GLU A 193 -17.84 -5.21 -14.65
N ALA A 194 -16.73 -5.12 -13.91
CA ALA A 194 -16.48 -4.02 -12.98
C ALA A 194 -16.32 -2.66 -13.70
N GLU A 195 -15.64 -2.62 -14.86
CA GLU A 195 -15.51 -1.41 -15.68
C GLU A 195 -16.87 -0.95 -16.23
N LEU A 196 -17.69 -1.88 -16.74
CA LEU A 196 -19.05 -1.58 -17.20
C LEU A 196 -19.94 -1.09 -16.06
N ALA A 197 -19.86 -1.71 -14.89
CA ALA A 197 -20.59 -1.28 -13.70
C ALA A 197 -20.18 0.12 -13.25
N LYS A 198 -18.88 0.44 -13.31
CA LYS A 198 -18.37 1.79 -13.01
C LYS A 198 -18.95 2.82 -13.98
N TYR A 199 -18.91 2.54 -15.29
CA TYR A 199 -19.47 3.44 -16.30
C TYR A 199 -20.98 3.64 -16.15
N ALA A 200 -21.72 2.57 -15.82
CA ALA A 200 -23.15 2.66 -15.54
C ALA A 200 -23.43 3.56 -14.31
N ALA A 201 -22.67 3.39 -13.23
CA ALA A 201 -22.81 4.23 -12.04
C ALA A 201 -22.47 5.71 -12.31
N GLU A 202 -21.44 5.97 -13.12
CA GLU A 202 -21.04 7.33 -13.49
C GLU A 202 -22.08 8.00 -14.39
N ALA A 203 -22.71 7.25 -15.31
CA ALA A 203 -23.81 7.74 -16.14
C ALA A 203 -25.09 8.06 -15.34
N GLU A 204 -25.35 7.34 -14.24
CA GLU A 204 -26.46 7.66 -13.32
C GLU A 204 -26.20 8.96 -12.55
N ILE A 205 -24.95 9.20 -12.13
CA ILE A 205 -24.55 10.45 -11.46
C ILE A 205 -24.69 11.66 -12.41
N ASP A 206 -24.28 11.51 -13.67
CA ASP A 206 -24.37 12.58 -14.67
C ASP A 206 -25.83 12.95 -15.02
N GLN A 207 -26.75 11.98 -15.01
CA GLN A 207 -28.18 12.27 -15.24
C GLN A 207 -28.81 13.07 -14.09
N ASP A 208 -28.40 12.84 -12.85
CA ASP A 208 -28.88 13.55 -11.66
C ASP A 208 -28.37 15.01 -11.63
N TRP A 209 -27.11 15.24 -12.07
CA TRP A 209 -26.55 16.58 -12.26
C TRP A 209 -27.12 17.34 -13.46
N MET A 210 -27.65 16.63 -14.47
CA MET A 210 -28.25 17.26 -15.66
C MET A 210 -29.72 17.69 -15.44
N TYR A 211 -30.39 17.16 -14.42
CA TYR A 211 -31.80 17.45 -14.11
C TYR A 211 -32.01 18.20 -12.78
N SER A 212 -30.94 18.62 -12.11
CA SER A 212 -30.93 19.48 -10.92
C SER A 212 -30.57 20.92 -11.26
#